data_AF-A0A7J9E182-F1
#
_entry.id   AF-A0A7J9E182-F1
#
_cell.length_a   1.000
_cell.length_b   1.000
_cell.length_c   1.000
_cell.angle_alpha   90.00
_cell.angle_beta   90.00
_cell.angle_gamma   90.00
#
_symmetry.space_group_name_H-M   'P 1'
#
loop_
_entity.id
_entity.type
_entity.pdbx_description
1 polymer ?
#
loop_
_entity_poly.entity_id
_entity_poly.type
_entity_poly.pdbx_seq_one_letter_code
_entity_poly.pdbx_strand_id
1 'polypeptide(L)'
;IDGRIIAPTKPSTWECNTNCHHWIGFQNFDGLHIQGSGIINGQGDNWWKLSCKDNQKGFMIGHSKNVDIKGLTFEDSPKMHIAFEDSTSIHATQLTIKAPGNSPNTDGIHIQRSTNVSIHNTTIQTGDDCISIGDGSKYINITNIECGPGHGISIGSLGIMGKTEEVEFVHVRNVSFHGTTNGVRIKTWQGGHGHARNIRFEDIISHASTRPI
;
A
#
# COMPACT_ATOMS: atom_id res chain seq x y z
N ILE A 1 -14.57 -2.77 -13.52
CA ILE A 1 -13.77 -1.73 -14.18
C ILE A 1 -12.90 -2.44 -15.21
N ASP A 2 -13.28 -2.34 -16.48
CA ASP A 2 -12.56 -3.03 -17.58
C ASP A 2 -11.88 -2.04 -18.55
N GLY A 3 -12.17 -0.75 -18.41
CA GLY A 3 -11.53 0.33 -19.17
C GLY A 3 -10.31 0.93 -18.46
N ARG A 4 -9.84 2.06 -18.98
CA ARG A 4 -8.77 2.86 -18.37
C ARG A 4 -9.37 4.08 -17.68
N ILE A 5 -9.08 4.26 -16.40
CA ILE A 5 -9.32 5.49 -15.64
C ILE A 5 -7.98 6.20 -15.53
N ILE A 6 -7.91 7.46 -15.99
CA ILE A 6 -6.64 8.19 -16.13
C ILE A 6 -6.77 9.53 -15.41
N ALA A 7 -5.81 9.83 -14.53
CA ALA A 7 -5.75 11.08 -13.80
C ALA A 7 -5.40 12.25 -14.73
N PRO A 8 -5.63 13.51 -14.32
CA PRO A 8 -5.16 14.66 -15.06
C PRO A 8 -3.63 14.74 -15.13
N THR A 9 -3.10 15.08 -16.31
CA THR A 9 -1.65 15.19 -16.55
C THR A 9 -0.95 16.26 -15.72
N LYS A 10 -1.65 17.35 -15.38
CA LYS A 10 -1.08 18.48 -14.66
C LYS A 10 -1.65 18.54 -13.25
N PRO A 11 -0.81 18.54 -12.21
CA PRO A 11 -1.27 18.75 -10.84
C PRO A 11 -2.13 20.01 -10.67
N SER A 12 -1.81 21.08 -11.41
CA SER A 12 -2.59 22.33 -11.40
C SER A 12 -4.02 22.21 -11.95
N THR A 13 -4.33 21.15 -12.69
CA THR A 13 -5.68 20.88 -13.24
C THR A 13 -6.54 20.04 -12.30
N TRP A 14 -5.96 19.63 -11.17
CA TRP A 14 -6.67 18.99 -10.10
C TRP A 14 -7.43 20.04 -9.28
N GLU A 15 -8.68 20.31 -9.66
CA GLU A 15 -9.56 21.19 -8.90
C GLU A 15 -10.15 20.42 -7.71
N CYS A 16 -9.54 20.56 -6.54
CA CYS A 16 -10.06 19.99 -5.31
C CYS A 16 -10.35 21.09 -4.29
N ASN A 17 -11.64 21.21 -3.97
CA ASN A 17 -12.14 22.26 -3.09
C ASN A 17 -12.15 21.83 -1.61
N THR A 18 -12.24 20.53 -1.31
CA THR A 18 -12.21 19.94 0.04
C THR A 18 -11.66 18.50 0.01
N ASN A 19 -10.94 18.08 1.08
CA ASN A 19 -10.43 16.70 1.28
C ASN A 19 -9.52 16.14 0.17
N CYS A 20 -8.52 16.92 -0.24
CA CYS A 20 -7.55 16.60 -1.27
C CYS A 20 -6.47 15.62 -0.80
N HIS A 21 -6.84 14.53 -0.14
CA HIS A 21 -5.89 13.53 0.39
C HIS A 21 -5.71 12.31 -0.51
N HIS A 22 -6.63 12.10 -1.46
CA HIS A 22 -6.63 10.97 -2.39
C HIS A 22 -7.27 11.36 -3.73
N TRP A 23 -6.96 10.62 -4.81
CA TRP A 23 -7.62 10.81 -6.10
C TRP A 23 -8.99 10.15 -6.14
N ILE A 24 -9.02 8.84 -5.91
CA ILE A 24 -10.24 8.04 -5.90
C ILE A 24 -10.44 7.50 -4.50
N GLY A 25 -11.59 7.79 -3.90
CA GLY A 25 -11.91 7.38 -2.53
C GLY A 25 -13.27 6.72 -2.45
N PHE A 26 -13.34 5.58 -1.78
CA PHE A 26 -14.57 4.93 -1.36
C PHE A 26 -14.63 4.92 0.15
N GLN A 27 -15.66 5.53 0.72
CA GLN A 27 -15.80 5.66 2.17
C GLN A 27 -17.17 5.23 2.65
N ASN A 28 -17.22 4.63 3.85
CA ASN A 28 -18.47 4.25 4.53
C ASN A 28 -19.31 3.21 3.77
N PHE A 29 -18.66 2.23 3.13
CA PHE A 29 -19.33 1.12 2.48
C PHE A 29 -19.39 -0.13 3.37
N ASP A 30 -20.45 -0.93 3.20
CA ASP A 30 -20.53 -2.32 3.67
C ASP A 30 -20.92 -3.20 2.47
N GLY A 31 -20.02 -4.06 2.01
CA GLY A 31 -20.26 -4.94 0.85
C GLY A 31 -19.87 -4.32 -0.50
N LEU A 32 -18.70 -3.68 -0.57
CA LEU A 32 -18.20 -3.06 -1.79
C LEU A 32 -17.37 -4.04 -2.64
N HIS A 33 -17.72 -4.18 -3.92
CA HIS A 33 -16.96 -5.01 -4.88
C HIS A 33 -16.38 -4.14 -6.00
N ILE A 34 -15.06 -4.15 -6.14
CA ILE A 34 -14.32 -3.38 -7.14
C ILE A 34 -13.46 -4.35 -7.95
N GLN A 35 -13.99 -4.81 -9.08
CA GLN A 35 -13.38 -5.88 -9.85
C GLN A 35 -13.34 -5.57 -11.36
N GLY A 36 -12.43 -6.23 -12.07
CA GLY A 36 -12.34 -6.19 -13.54
C GLY A 36 -10.90 -6.40 -13.99
N SER A 37 -10.63 -6.12 -15.26
CA SER A 37 -9.28 -6.19 -15.85
C SER A 37 -8.72 -4.82 -16.27
N GLY A 38 -9.37 -3.74 -15.81
CA GLY A 38 -9.06 -2.38 -16.19
C GLY A 38 -7.83 -1.81 -15.49
N ILE A 39 -7.49 -0.59 -15.91
CA ILE A 39 -6.28 0.12 -15.47
C ILE A 39 -6.68 1.43 -14.80
N ILE A 40 -6.12 1.71 -13.63
CA ILE A 40 -6.22 2.99 -12.92
C ILE A 40 -4.83 3.64 -12.97
N ASN A 41 -4.66 4.67 -13.79
CA ASN A 41 -3.38 5.33 -14.02
C ASN A 41 -3.37 6.74 -13.40
N GLY A 42 -2.55 6.93 -12.37
CA GLY A 42 -2.44 8.15 -11.58
C GLY A 42 -1.60 9.27 -12.19
N GLN A 43 -0.93 9.02 -13.33
CA GLN A 43 -0.06 9.99 -14.02
C GLN A 43 0.95 10.70 -13.10
N GLY A 44 1.60 9.94 -12.21
CA GLY A 44 2.42 10.44 -11.11
C GLY A 44 3.66 11.25 -11.51
N ASP A 45 4.18 11.14 -12.74
CA ASP A 45 5.46 11.77 -13.14
C ASP A 45 5.51 13.29 -12.85
N ASN A 46 4.44 14.02 -13.17
CA ASN A 46 4.40 15.46 -12.89
C ASN A 46 4.19 15.77 -11.41
N TRP A 47 3.58 14.86 -10.64
CA TRP A 47 3.41 15.00 -9.19
C TRP A 47 4.72 14.77 -8.44
N TRP A 48 5.52 13.79 -8.87
CA TRP A 48 6.81 13.48 -8.24
C TRP A 48 7.82 14.63 -8.37
N LYS A 49 7.65 15.52 -9.37
CA LYS A 49 8.50 16.71 -9.58
C LYS A 49 8.17 17.89 -8.66
N LEU A 50 6.98 17.95 -8.05
CA LEU A 50 6.51 19.13 -7.31
C LEU A 50 6.86 19.15 -5.82
N SER A 51 7.10 17.98 -5.20
CA SER A 51 7.49 17.72 -3.80
C SER A 51 6.70 16.52 -3.30
N CYS A 52 7.37 15.52 -2.75
CA CYS A 52 6.74 14.25 -2.34
C CYS A 52 5.90 14.36 -1.05
N LYS A 53 5.99 15.51 -0.35
CA LYS A 53 5.36 15.69 0.98
C LYS A 53 3.84 15.88 0.89
N ASP A 54 3.39 16.64 -0.10
CA ASP A 54 1.99 17.09 -0.20
C ASP A 54 1.16 16.31 -1.23
N ASN A 55 1.75 15.26 -1.83
CA ASN A 55 1.10 14.46 -2.86
C ASN A 55 -0.03 13.59 -2.29
N GLN A 56 -1.09 13.49 -3.08
CA GLN A 56 -2.29 12.72 -2.75
C GLN A 56 -2.07 11.22 -2.95
N LYS A 57 -2.77 10.41 -2.15
CA LYS A 57 -2.88 8.96 -2.36
C LYS A 57 -3.61 8.70 -3.69
N GLY A 58 -3.32 7.62 -4.39
CA GLY A 58 -4.02 7.27 -5.62
C GLY A 58 -5.45 6.80 -5.33
N PHE A 59 -5.55 5.63 -4.72
CA PHE A 59 -6.82 4.95 -4.47
C PHE A 59 -6.98 4.68 -2.97
N MET A 60 -8.14 5.00 -2.40
CA MET A 60 -8.38 4.86 -0.96
C MET A 60 -9.70 4.15 -0.67
N ILE A 61 -9.65 3.19 0.26
CA ILE A 61 -10.82 2.60 0.95
C ILE A 61 -10.76 3.04 2.40
N GLY A 62 -11.80 3.76 2.84
CA GLY A 62 -11.84 4.39 4.15
C GLY A 62 -13.11 4.00 4.92
N HIS A 63 -13.02 3.80 6.23
CA HIS A 63 -14.21 3.59 7.08
C HIS A 63 -15.20 2.53 6.54
N SER A 64 -14.68 1.48 5.90
CA SER A 64 -15.50 0.54 5.14
C SER A 64 -15.36 -0.88 5.68
N LYS A 65 -16.35 -1.71 5.37
CA LYS A 65 -16.46 -3.09 5.79
C LYS A 65 -16.78 -3.98 4.59
N ASN A 66 -16.29 -5.22 4.62
CA ASN A 66 -16.61 -6.24 3.61
C ASN A 66 -16.31 -5.73 2.19
N VAL A 67 -15.03 -5.45 1.92
CA VAL A 67 -14.58 -4.88 0.65
C VAL A 67 -13.78 -5.92 -0.12
N ASP A 68 -14.12 -6.15 -1.39
CA ASP A 68 -13.40 -7.01 -2.31
C ASP A 68 -12.85 -6.18 -3.48
N ILE A 69 -11.54 -6.24 -3.70
CA ILE A 69 -10.83 -5.60 -4.82
C ILE A 69 -10.10 -6.68 -5.60
N LYS A 70 -10.37 -6.77 -6.91
CA LYS A 70 -9.91 -7.92 -7.70
C LYS A 70 -9.53 -7.60 -9.14
N GLY A 71 -8.38 -8.12 -9.59
CA GLY A 71 -7.99 -8.19 -11.00
C GLY A 71 -7.47 -6.90 -11.63
N LEU A 72 -7.49 -5.78 -10.89
CA LEU A 72 -7.18 -4.47 -11.43
C LEU A 72 -5.68 -4.20 -11.50
N THR A 73 -5.32 -3.33 -12.45
CA THR A 73 -3.98 -2.76 -12.55
C THR A 73 -3.95 -1.31 -12.06
N PHE A 74 -3.00 -0.97 -11.20
CA PHE A 74 -2.75 0.38 -10.71
C PHE A 74 -1.38 0.85 -11.24
N GLU A 75 -1.34 2.00 -11.90
CA GLU A 75 -0.14 2.55 -12.53
C GLU A 75 0.16 3.95 -11.99
N ASP A 76 1.43 4.22 -11.73
CA ASP A 76 1.99 5.56 -11.57
C ASP A 76 1.19 6.46 -10.63
N SER A 77 0.88 5.95 -9.43
CA SER A 77 0.20 6.77 -8.43
C SER A 77 1.08 7.96 -7.99
N PRO A 78 0.50 9.15 -7.72
CA PRO A 78 1.25 10.30 -7.20
C PRO A 78 1.94 10.05 -5.85
N LYS A 79 1.43 9.06 -5.09
CA LYS A 79 1.96 8.56 -3.80
C LYS A 79 1.58 7.08 -3.66
N MET A 80 1.11 6.62 -2.49
CA MET A 80 0.62 5.25 -2.32
C MET A 80 -0.43 4.90 -3.38
N HIS A 81 -0.35 3.72 -3.99
CA HIS A 81 -1.31 3.29 -5.02
C HIS A 81 -2.65 2.95 -4.40
N ILE A 82 -2.65 2.12 -3.36
CA ILE A 82 -3.84 1.71 -2.63
C ILE A 82 -3.63 1.97 -1.15
N ALA A 83 -4.60 2.62 -0.50
CA ALA A 83 -4.64 2.80 0.94
C ALA A 83 -5.91 2.21 1.54
N PHE A 84 -5.75 1.38 2.57
CA PHE A 84 -6.83 0.85 3.41
C PHE A 84 -6.75 1.53 4.77
N GLU A 85 -7.77 2.32 5.07
CA GLU A 85 -7.79 3.17 6.26
C GLU A 85 -9.07 2.93 7.07
N ASP A 86 -8.91 2.71 8.38
CA ASP A 86 -10.03 2.62 9.33
C ASP A 86 -11.10 1.61 8.90
N SER A 87 -10.68 0.49 8.30
CA SER A 87 -11.57 -0.44 7.61
C SER A 87 -11.43 -1.88 8.12
N THR A 88 -12.41 -2.73 7.84
CA THR A 88 -12.40 -4.12 8.29
C THR A 88 -12.85 -5.11 7.23
N SER A 89 -12.27 -6.30 7.21
CA SER A 89 -12.64 -7.38 6.28
C SER A 89 -12.45 -6.95 4.83
N ILE A 90 -11.19 -6.74 4.46
CA ILE A 90 -10.76 -6.36 3.11
C ILE A 90 -10.07 -7.55 2.44
N HIS A 91 -10.46 -7.82 1.20
CA HIS A 91 -9.85 -8.81 0.33
C HIS A 91 -9.30 -8.11 -0.92
N ALA A 92 -7.99 -8.15 -1.12
CA ALA A 92 -7.31 -7.57 -2.28
C ALA A 92 -6.56 -8.67 -3.04
N THR A 93 -6.99 -8.96 -4.26
CA THR A 93 -6.62 -10.21 -4.94
C THR A 93 -6.27 -9.99 -6.41
N GLN A 94 -5.27 -10.69 -6.92
CA GLN A 94 -4.93 -10.66 -8.36
C GLN A 94 -4.65 -9.23 -8.87
N LEU A 95 -3.98 -8.41 -8.05
CA LEU A 95 -3.68 -7.04 -8.43
C LEU A 95 -2.32 -6.95 -9.11
N THR A 96 -2.19 -5.98 -10.03
CA THR A 96 -0.89 -5.57 -10.57
C THR A 96 -0.67 -4.11 -10.23
N ILE A 97 0.41 -3.79 -9.53
CA ILE A 97 0.74 -2.43 -9.14
C ILE A 97 2.12 -2.09 -9.68
N LYS A 98 2.22 -1.00 -10.45
CA LYS A 98 3.48 -0.62 -11.09
C LYS A 98 3.74 0.89 -11.09
N ALA A 99 4.95 1.26 -10.71
CA ALA A 99 5.55 2.57 -10.89
C ALA A 99 7.08 2.40 -11.04
N PRO A 100 7.80 3.39 -11.60
CA PRO A 100 9.26 3.35 -11.70
C PRO A 100 9.94 3.10 -10.34
N GLY A 101 11.03 2.33 -10.31
CA GLY A 101 11.73 2.02 -9.05
C GLY A 101 12.35 3.22 -8.32
N ASN A 102 12.37 4.40 -8.96
CA ASN A 102 12.81 5.67 -8.39
C ASN A 102 11.65 6.65 -8.09
N SER A 103 10.38 6.22 -8.24
CA SER A 103 9.23 7.06 -7.92
C SER A 103 9.08 7.22 -6.41
N PRO A 104 9.04 8.45 -5.87
CA PRO A 104 9.10 8.67 -4.44
C PRO A 104 7.77 8.37 -3.75
N ASN A 105 7.82 7.65 -2.61
CA ASN A 105 6.67 7.39 -1.74
C ASN A 105 5.48 6.72 -2.43
N THR A 106 5.76 5.91 -3.44
CA THR A 106 4.74 5.21 -4.22
C THR A 106 4.45 3.82 -3.66
N ASP A 107 4.17 3.70 -2.36
CA ASP A 107 3.85 2.41 -1.75
C ASP A 107 2.81 1.65 -2.59
N GLY A 108 2.93 0.33 -2.69
CA GLY A 108 1.95 -0.46 -3.43
C GLY A 108 0.62 -0.49 -2.69
N ILE A 109 0.60 -1.12 -1.53
CA ILE A 109 -0.57 -1.18 -0.65
C ILE A 109 -0.19 -0.69 0.74
N HIS A 110 -0.85 0.35 1.20
CA HIS A 110 -0.71 0.88 2.56
C HIS A 110 -1.92 0.47 3.40
N ILE A 111 -1.66 -0.19 4.53
CA ILE A 111 -2.69 -0.62 5.48
C ILE A 111 -2.52 0.20 6.76
N GLN A 112 -3.57 0.89 7.20
CA GLN A 112 -3.53 1.67 8.44
C GLN A 112 -4.86 1.56 9.19
N ARG A 113 -4.80 1.39 10.52
CA ARG A 113 -5.96 1.27 11.42
C ARG A 113 -7.01 0.27 10.92
N SER A 114 -6.56 -0.80 10.27
CA SER A 114 -7.45 -1.74 9.57
C SER A 114 -7.31 -3.15 10.10
N THR A 115 -8.42 -3.90 10.09
CA THR A 115 -8.50 -5.22 10.71
C THR A 115 -8.99 -6.27 9.74
N ASN A 116 -8.49 -7.51 9.84
CA ASN A 116 -8.89 -8.60 8.95
C ASN A 116 -8.66 -8.22 7.47
N VAL A 117 -7.41 -7.94 7.11
CA VAL A 117 -7.01 -7.58 5.74
C VAL A 117 -6.27 -8.76 5.13
N SER A 118 -6.70 -9.19 3.95
CA SER A 118 -6.03 -10.24 3.18
C SER A 118 -5.59 -9.71 1.82
N ILE A 119 -4.32 -9.93 1.49
CA ILE A 119 -3.73 -9.55 0.20
C ILE A 119 -3.10 -10.80 -0.41
N HIS A 120 -3.51 -11.17 -1.62
CA HIS A 120 -3.00 -12.39 -2.23
C HIS A 120 -2.92 -12.41 -3.76
N ASN A 121 -1.93 -13.16 -4.26
CA ASN A 121 -1.67 -13.34 -5.70
C ASN A 121 -1.46 -12.00 -6.41
N THR A 122 -0.60 -11.14 -5.86
CA THR A 122 -0.43 -9.76 -6.32
C THR A 122 1.01 -9.49 -6.70
N THR A 123 1.22 -8.75 -7.79
CA THR A 123 2.53 -8.30 -8.25
C THR A 123 2.68 -6.81 -8.02
N ILE A 124 3.77 -6.39 -7.39
CA ILE A 124 4.03 -5.01 -6.99
C ILE A 124 5.44 -4.60 -7.38
N GLN A 125 5.54 -3.51 -8.14
CA GLN A 125 6.79 -2.89 -8.56
C GLN A 125 6.67 -1.38 -8.33
N THR A 126 7.43 -0.82 -7.39
CA THR A 126 7.30 0.60 -7.04
C THR A 126 8.64 1.17 -6.60
N GLY A 127 8.69 2.48 -6.30
CA GLY A 127 9.85 3.11 -5.69
C GLY A 127 9.85 3.17 -4.16
N ASP A 128 8.87 2.54 -3.48
CA ASP A 128 8.82 2.47 -2.01
C ASP A 128 8.33 1.08 -1.53
N ASP A 129 7.79 0.96 -0.32
CA ASP A 129 7.32 -0.31 0.23
C ASP A 129 6.28 -0.97 -0.72
N CYS A 130 6.46 -2.26 -1.04
CA CYS A 130 5.45 -3.00 -1.78
C CYS A 130 4.15 -3.06 -0.97
N ILE A 131 4.27 -3.38 0.32
CA ILE A 131 3.17 -3.32 1.27
C ILE A 131 3.69 -2.70 2.57
N SER A 132 3.04 -1.64 3.05
CA SER A 132 3.32 -1.02 4.34
C SER A 132 2.16 -1.20 5.32
N ILE A 133 2.47 -1.60 6.56
CA ILE A 133 1.50 -1.86 7.63
C ILE A 133 1.73 -0.84 8.75
N GLY A 134 0.86 0.17 8.80
CA GLY A 134 0.85 1.22 9.80
C GLY A 134 0.10 0.86 11.08
N ASP A 135 0.07 1.82 12.01
CA ASP A 135 -0.50 1.73 13.34
C ASP A 135 -1.97 1.25 13.36
N GLY A 136 -2.35 0.59 14.47
CA GLY A 136 -3.72 0.14 14.71
C GLY A 136 -4.15 -1.04 13.84
N SER A 137 -3.24 -1.62 13.05
CA SER A 137 -3.56 -2.70 12.12
C SER A 137 -3.38 -4.07 12.77
N LYS A 138 -4.36 -4.98 12.57
CA LYS A 138 -4.31 -6.34 13.12
C LYS A 138 -5.01 -7.39 12.27
N TYR A 139 -4.61 -8.65 12.42
CA TYR A 139 -5.09 -9.77 11.62
C TYR A 139 -4.87 -9.52 10.12
N ILE A 140 -3.60 -9.43 9.75
CA ILE A 140 -3.17 -9.13 8.38
C ILE A 140 -2.56 -10.39 7.78
N ASN A 141 -3.08 -10.84 6.65
CA ASN A 141 -2.56 -12.00 5.93
C ASN A 141 -2.12 -11.60 4.51
N ILE A 142 -0.83 -11.76 4.24
CA ILE A 142 -0.20 -11.44 2.96
C ILE A 142 0.38 -12.72 2.39
N THR A 143 -0.01 -13.11 1.18
CA THR A 143 0.32 -14.42 0.64
C THR A 143 0.54 -14.39 -0.88
N ASN A 144 1.54 -15.09 -1.40
CA ASN A 144 1.80 -15.20 -2.85
C ASN A 144 2.02 -13.82 -3.48
N ILE A 145 3.08 -13.13 -3.07
CA ILE A 145 3.41 -11.78 -3.55
C ILE A 145 4.71 -11.81 -4.34
N GLU A 146 4.68 -11.19 -5.51
CA GLU A 146 5.89 -10.84 -6.26
C GLU A 146 6.17 -9.35 -6.01
N CYS A 147 7.20 -9.03 -5.24
CA CYS A 147 7.54 -7.68 -4.81
C CYS A 147 8.89 -7.27 -5.36
N GLY A 148 8.95 -6.28 -6.25
CA GLY A 148 10.24 -5.75 -6.67
C GLY A 148 10.29 -5.15 -8.08
N PRO A 149 11.00 -4.02 -8.26
CA PRO A 149 11.77 -3.27 -7.27
C PRO A 149 10.89 -2.55 -6.22
N GLY A 150 11.51 -2.00 -5.17
CA GLY A 150 10.83 -1.31 -4.06
C GLY A 150 11.57 -1.45 -2.73
N HIS A 151 10.91 -1.14 -1.62
CA HIS A 151 11.49 -1.20 -0.26
C HIS A 151 11.10 -2.45 0.55
N GLY A 152 10.37 -3.38 -0.06
CA GLY A 152 9.97 -4.64 0.57
C GLY A 152 8.60 -4.59 1.23
N ILE A 153 8.35 -5.50 2.16
CA ILE A 153 7.15 -5.49 3.01
C ILE A 153 7.54 -4.97 4.39
N SER A 154 6.98 -3.82 4.77
CA SER A 154 7.37 -3.12 5.98
C SER A 154 6.23 -3.02 6.99
N ILE A 155 6.53 -3.26 8.27
CA ILE A 155 5.70 -2.83 9.40
C ILE A 155 6.25 -1.49 9.89
N GLY A 156 5.38 -0.50 10.02
CA GLY A 156 5.70 0.86 10.43
C GLY A 156 6.06 1.81 9.29
N SER A 157 6.65 2.98 9.59
CA SER A 157 7.22 3.34 10.91
C SER A 157 6.18 3.52 12.01
N LEU A 158 6.44 2.96 13.18
CA LEU A 158 5.59 3.07 14.38
C LEU A 158 6.19 4.02 15.42
N GLY A 159 5.34 4.71 16.17
CA GLY A 159 5.68 5.52 17.34
C GLY A 159 6.15 6.93 17.03
N ILE A 160 5.73 7.50 15.89
CA ILE A 160 6.14 8.85 15.49
C ILE A 160 5.79 9.88 16.57
N MET A 161 6.70 10.81 16.86
CA MET A 161 6.54 11.82 17.93
C MET A 161 6.25 11.21 19.32
N GLY A 162 6.79 10.02 19.61
CA GLY A 162 6.65 9.37 20.91
C GLY A 162 5.29 8.73 21.15
N LYS A 163 4.45 8.62 20.12
CA LYS A 163 3.13 7.98 20.20
C LYS A 163 3.23 6.51 20.61
N THR A 164 2.16 6.01 21.22
CA THR A 164 1.92 4.59 21.45
C THR A 164 1.21 4.01 20.24
N GLU A 165 1.90 3.19 19.46
CA GLU A 165 1.36 2.59 18.23
C GLU A 165 1.57 1.09 18.24
N GLU A 166 0.57 0.36 17.74
CA GLU A 166 0.50 -1.10 17.87
C GLU A 166 0.19 -1.75 16.53
N VAL A 167 0.85 -2.87 16.25
CA VAL A 167 0.56 -3.78 15.15
C VAL A 167 0.66 -5.21 15.66
N GLU A 168 -0.34 -6.04 15.38
CA GLU A 168 -0.36 -7.42 15.87
C GLU A 168 -1.00 -8.42 14.91
N PHE A 169 -0.58 -9.69 15.01
CA PHE A 169 -1.13 -10.79 14.20
C PHE A 169 -0.96 -10.54 12.70
N VAL A 170 0.30 -10.39 12.27
CA VAL A 170 0.67 -10.23 10.86
C VAL A 170 1.32 -11.53 10.38
N HIS A 171 0.81 -12.08 9.30
CA HIS A 171 1.36 -13.26 8.65
C HIS A 171 1.67 -12.94 7.19
N VAL A 172 2.94 -13.00 6.84
CA VAL A 172 3.44 -12.81 5.48
C VAL A 172 4.08 -14.12 5.05
N ARG A 173 3.59 -14.70 3.95
CA ARG A 173 4.06 -15.99 3.47
C ARG A 173 4.15 -16.10 1.96
N ASN A 174 5.06 -16.94 1.47
CA ASN A 174 5.24 -17.18 0.04
C ASN A 174 5.43 -15.88 -0.74
N VAL A 175 6.52 -15.17 -0.45
CA VAL A 175 6.83 -13.87 -1.08
C VAL A 175 8.19 -13.95 -1.75
N SER A 176 8.25 -13.53 -3.01
CA SER A 176 9.48 -13.36 -3.76
C SER A 176 9.82 -11.87 -3.84
N PHE A 177 11.00 -11.50 -3.36
CA PHE A 177 11.53 -10.15 -3.45
C PHE A 177 12.55 -10.03 -4.59
N HIS A 178 12.42 -9.03 -5.47
CA HIS A 178 13.28 -8.85 -6.65
C HIS A 178 13.91 -7.46 -6.69
N GLY A 179 15.23 -7.37 -6.48
CA GLY A 179 15.94 -6.08 -6.56
C GLY A 179 15.40 -5.01 -5.60
N THR A 180 14.87 -5.43 -4.45
CA THR A 180 14.34 -4.51 -3.43
C THR A 180 15.43 -3.99 -2.51
N THR A 181 15.24 -2.82 -1.90
CA THR A 181 16.19 -2.33 -0.89
C THR A 181 16.10 -3.13 0.40
N ASN A 182 14.91 -3.65 0.74
CA ASN A 182 14.72 -4.60 1.83
C ASN A 182 13.78 -5.74 1.43
N GLY A 183 13.87 -6.90 2.07
CA GLY A 183 12.87 -7.96 1.97
C GLY A 183 11.71 -7.67 2.92
N VAL A 184 11.77 -8.21 4.14
CA VAL A 184 10.83 -7.87 5.22
C VAL A 184 11.48 -6.89 6.18
N ARG A 185 10.72 -5.97 6.78
CA ARG A 185 11.30 -4.93 7.63
C ARG A 185 10.33 -4.47 8.72
N ILE A 186 10.84 -4.16 9.91
CA ILE A 186 10.08 -3.48 10.97
C ILE A 186 10.77 -2.14 11.28
N LYS A 187 10.01 -1.05 11.21
CA LYS A 187 10.48 0.32 11.43
C LYS A 187 9.79 0.91 12.67
N THR A 188 10.56 1.43 13.61
CA THR A 188 10.05 2.17 14.77
C THR A 188 10.80 3.48 14.93
N TRP A 189 10.14 4.48 15.51
CA TRP A 189 10.74 5.75 15.89
C TRP A 189 11.36 5.65 17.28
N GLN A 190 12.56 6.22 17.43
CA GLN A 190 13.18 6.37 18.75
C GLN A 190 12.27 7.23 19.65
N GLY A 191 12.05 6.76 20.88
CA GLY A 191 11.14 7.38 21.84
C GLY A 191 9.66 7.03 21.64
N GLY A 192 9.32 6.27 20.59
CA GLY A 192 7.99 5.69 20.40
C GLY A 192 7.67 4.61 21.43
N HIS A 193 6.37 4.41 21.66
CA HIS A 193 5.84 3.42 22.60
C HIS A 193 4.91 2.44 21.86
N GLY A 194 4.50 1.36 22.54
CA GLY A 194 3.60 0.34 21.98
C GLY A 194 4.34 -0.94 21.59
N HIS A 195 3.83 -1.67 20.60
CA HIS A 195 4.39 -2.97 20.25
C HIS A 195 4.09 -3.41 18.81
N ALA A 196 5.01 -4.21 18.27
CA ALA A 196 4.83 -5.01 17.05
C ALA A 196 4.98 -6.48 17.47
N ARG A 197 3.88 -7.25 17.57
CA ARG A 197 3.90 -8.61 18.15
C ARG A 197 3.13 -9.63 17.32
N ASN A 198 3.42 -10.91 17.51
CA ASN A 198 2.79 -12.00 16.76
C ASN A 198 2.91 -11.78 15.23
N ILE A 199 4.14 -11.53 14.79
CA ILE A 199 4.48 -11.31 13.38
C ILE A 199 5.25 -12.53 12.89
N ARG A 200 4.79 -13.11 11.78
CA ARG A 200 5.41 -14.26 11.15
C ARG A 200 5.70 -13.94 9.69
N PHE A 201 6.98 -14.03 9.33
CA PHE A 201 7.46 -14.06 7.94
C PHE A 201 7.89 -15.50 7.65
N GLU A 202 7.32 -16.13 6.64
CA GLU A 202 7.65 -17.52 6.25
C GLU A 202 7.72 -17.67 4.73
N ASP A 203 8.44 -18.68 4.25
CA ASP A 203 8.56 -18.98 2.82
C ASP A 203 8.90 -17.73 1.98
N ILE A 204 9.97 -17.04 2.41
CA ILE A 204 10.45 -15.80 1.78
C ILE A 204 11.64 -16.12 0.91
N ILE A 205 11.58 -15.69 -0.36
CA ILE A 205 12.67 -15.80 -1.32
C ILE A 205 13.15 -14.40 -1.65
N SER A 206 14.46 -14.17 -1.58
CA SER A 206 15.06 -12.89 -1.96
C SER A 206 16.01 -13.07 -3.14
N HIS A 207 15.73 -12.34 -4.21
CA HIS A 207 16.55 -12.24 -5.41
C HIS A 207 17.18 -10.85 -5.44
N ALA A 208 18.42 -10.75 -4.96
CA ALA A 208 19.20 -9.52 -4.94
C ALA A 208 18.58 -8.35 -4.16
N SER A 209 17.91 -8.63 -3.03
CA SER A 209 17.56 -7.55 -2.10
C SER A 209 18.81 -7.04 -1.38
N THR A 210 18.95 -5.73 -1.21
CA THR A 210 20.10 -5.14 -0.50
C THR A 210 20.13 -5.55 0.98
N ARG A 211 18.96 -5.61 1.63
CA ARG A 211 18.78 -6.05 3.03
C ARG A 211 17.62 -7.02 3.14
N PRO A 212 17.83 -8.34 3.04
CA PRO A 212 16.73 -9.31 3.03
C PRO A 212 15.80 -9.24 4.28
N ILE A 213 16.32 -8.82 5.43
CA ILE A 213 15.60 -8.61 6.70
C ILE A 213 16.12 -7.32 7.35
#